data_AF-A0A1M7LKA3-F1
#
_entry.id   AF-A0A1M7LKA3-F1
#
_cell.length_a   1.000
_cell.length_b   1.000
_cell.length_c   1.000
_cell.angle_alpha   90.00
_cell.angle_beta   90.00
_cell.angle_gamma   90.00
#
_symmetry.space_group_name_H-M   'P 1'
#
loop_
_entity.id
_entity.type
_entity.pdbx_description
1 polymer ?
#
loop_
_entity_poly.entity_id
_entity_poly.type
_entity_poly.pdbx_seq_one_letter_code
_entity_poly.pdbx_strand_id
1 'polypeptide(L)' 'MAEQGLDRMISQLSPENRAWVEHLDGERQRQLLEQWQSEGGSTGLGSVGTDAKSETSADDLVARWRQS' A
#
# COMPACT_ATOMS: atom_id res chain seq x y z
N MET A 1 -11.08 -2.88 -9.94
CA MET A 1 -11.14 -3.24 -8.49
C MET A 1 -9.79 -3.10 -7.79
N ALA A 2 -8.66 -3.46 -8.42
CA ALA A 2 -7.32 -3.14 -7.87
C ALA A 2 -6.95 -1.64 -7.93
N GLU A 3 -7.42 -0.93 -8.96
CA GLU A 3 -7.08 0.49 -9.18
C GLU A 3 -7.56 1.42 -8.05
N GLN A 4 -8.72 1.14 -7.43
CA GLN A 4 -9.25 1.95 -6.33
C GLN A 4 -8.48 1.77 -5.02
N GLY A 5 -7.95 0.57 -4.78
CA GLY A 5 -7.09 0.31 -3.61
C GLY A 5 -5.72 0.96 -3.76
N LEU A 6 -5.14 0.91 -4.96
CA LEU A 6 -3.86 1.54 -5.26
C LEU A 6 -3.95 3.07 -5.14
N ASP A 7 -4.99 3.70 -5.69
CA ASP A 7 -5.19 5.16 -5.60
C ASP A 7 -5.37 5.63 -4.14
N ARG A 8 -6.12 4.87 -3.34
CA ARG A 8 -6.26 5.09 -1.88
C ARG A 8 -4.94 4.99 -1.13
N MET A 9 -4.12 3.99 -1.48
CA MET A 9 -2.79 3.82 -0.90
C MET A 9 -1.89 4.99 -1.28
N ILE A 10 -1.82 5.32 -2.57
CA ILE A 10 -1.01 6.42 -3.11
C ILE A 10 -1.40 7.77 -2.50
N SER A 11 -2.69 7.99 -2.25
CA SER A 11 -3.17 9.20 -1.56
C SER A 11 -2.69 9.32 -0.11
N GLN A 12 -2.24 8.23 0.51
CA GLN A 12 -1.68 8.21 1.88
C GLN A 12 -0.14 8.22 1.87
N LEU A 13 0.50 8.14 0.70
CA LEU A 13 1.95 8.18 0.57
C LEU A 13 2.48 9.61 0.56
N SER A 14 3.69 9.78 1.10
CA SER A 14 4.48 10.99 0.87
C SER A 14 4.78 11.15 -0.62
N PRO A 15 4.95 12.39 -1.13
CA PRO A 15 5.18 12.64 -2.55
C PRO A 15 6.36 11.86 -3.14
N GLU A 16 7.41 11.61 -2.36
CA GLU A 16 8.56 10.79 -2.78
C GLU A 16 8.18 9.31 -2.99
N ASN A 17 7.45 8.73 -2.04
CA ASN A 17 7.02 7.34 -2.09
C ASN A 17 5.93 7.14 -3.14
N ARG A 18 5.02 8.10 -3.29
CA ARG A 18 4.05 8.14 -4.38
C ARG A 18 4.75 8.10 -5.74
N ALA A 19 5.70 8.99 -5.99
CA ALA A 19 6.41 9.02 -7.27
C ALA A 19 7.11 7.68 -7.54
N TRP A 20 7.73 7.10 -6.51
CA TRP A 20 8.35 5.77 -6.62
C TRP A 20 7.34 4.69 -6.98
N VAL A 21 6.16 4.65 -6.34
CA VAL A 21 5.08 3.70 -6.68
C VAL A 21 4.55 3.92 -8.09
N GLU A 22 4.41 5.17 -8.53
CA GLU A 22 4.00 5.52 -9.90
C GLU A 22 5.04 5.07 -10.95
N HIS A 23 6.31 4.94 -10.57
CA HIS A 23 7.39 4.40 -11.40
C HIS A 23 7.53 2.88 -11.39
N LEU A 24 6.80 2.16 -10.52
CA LEU A 24 6.82 0.70 -10.49
C LEU A 24 6.01 0.09 -11.65
N ASP A 25 6.48 -1.06 -12.14
CA ASP A 25 5.68 -1.89 -13.04
C ASP A 25 4.35 -2.31 -12.39
N GLY A 26 3.31 -2.47 -13.20
CA GLY A 26 1.96 -2.79 -12.73
C GLY A 26 1.85 -4.07 -11.90
N GLU A 27 2.77 -5.04 -12.09
CA GLU A 27 2.86 -6.24 -11.26
C GLU A 27 3.37 -5.92 -9.83
N ARG A 28 4.39 -5.07 -9.71
CA ARG A 28 4.93 -4.63 -8.42
C ARG A 28 3.94 -3.74 -7.68
N GLN A 29 3.22 -2.87 -8.40
CA GLN A 29 2.14 -2.07 -7.81
C GLN A 29 1.03 -2.95 -7.23
N ARG A 30 0.70 -4.07 -7.91
CA ARG A 30 -0.23 -5.07 -7.40
C ARG A 30 0.29 -5.77 -6.15
N GLN A 31 1.54 -6.25 -6.16
CA GLN A 31 2.13 -6.91 -4.99
C GLN A 31 2.18 -5.99 -3.78
N LEU A 32 2.53 -4.72 -3.99
CA LEU A 32 2.54 -3.70 -2.95
C LEU A 32 1.13 -3.46 -2.39
N LEU A 33 0.13 -3.39 -3.25
CA LEU A 33 -1.28 -3.25 -2.87
C LEU A 33 -1.81 -4.49 -2.11
N GLU A 34 -1.41 -5.70 -2.52
CA GLU A 34 -1.76 -6.95 -1.85
C GLU A 34 -1.11 -7.04 -0.47
N GLN A 35 0.15 -6.63 -0.36
CA GLN A 35 0.86 -6.58 0.90
C GLN A 35 0.28 -5.52 1.83
N TRP A 36 -0.05 -4.33 1.32
CA TRP A 36 -0.71 -3.30 2.09
C TRP A 36 -2.06 -3.76 2.64
N GLN A 37 -2.86 -4.47 1.83
CA GLN A 37 -4.10 -5.09 2.31
C GLN A 37 -3.84 -6.17 3.37
N SER A 38 -2.80 -6.98 3.19
CA SER A 38 -2.42 -8.04 4.14
C SER A 38 -1.90 -7.51 5.47
N GLU A 39 -1.23 -6.35 5.49
CA GLU A 39 -0.71 -5.70 6.71
C GLU A 39 -1.78 -4.83 7.42
N GLY A 40 -3.04 -4.89 6.98
CA GLY A 40 -4.16 -4.17 7.62
C GLY A 40 -4.39 -2.75 7.09
N GLY A 41 -3.78 -2.41 5.96
CA GLY A 41 -4.01 -1.16 5.25
C GLY A 41 -5.48 -0.98 4.87
N SER A 42 -6.10 0.07 5.40
CA SER A 42 -7.53 0.32 5.20
C SER A 42 -7.80 0.79 3.76
N THR A 43 -8.10 -0.15 2.87
CA THR A 43 -8.58 0.11 1.50
C THR A 43 -10.04 0.58 1.45
N GLY A 44 -10.76 0.60 2.58
CA GLY A 44 -12.19 0.91 2.63
C GLY A 44 -13.10 -0.20 2.07
N LEU A 45 -12.52 -1.31 1.62
CA LEU A 45 -13.21 -2.58 1.38
C LEU A 45 -13.09 -3.35 2.69
N GLY A 46 -14.23 -3.61 3.35
CA GLY A 46 -14.32 -3.96 4.77
C GLY A 46 -13.22 -4.91 5.27
N SER A 47 -12.67 -4.59 6.44
CA SER A 47 -11.60 -5.29 7.14
C SER A 47 -11.68 -6.81 7.02
N VAL A 48 -10.97 -7.39 6.04
CA VAL A 48 -10.73 -8.84 5.99
C VAL A 48 -9.37 -9.06 6.63
N GLY A 49 -9.38 -9.39 7.92
CA GLY A 49 -8.28 -9.92 8.75
C GLY A 49 -6.94 -9.22 8.56
N THR A 50 -6.42 -8.48 9.53
CA THR A 50 -5.59 -9.08 10.58
C THR A 50 -5.33 -8.01 11.66
N ASP A 51 -5.39 -8.43 12.93
CA ASP A 51 -5.00 -7.75 14.17
C ASP A 51 -4.68 -6.24 14.10
N ALA A 52 -5.60 -5.41 14.61
CA ALA A 52 -5.45 -3.96 14.78
C ALA A 52 -4.42 -3.61 15.88
N LYS A 53 -3.14 -3.96 15.68
CA LYS A 53 -2.02 -3.59 16.57
C LYS A 53 -0.87 -2.87 15.88
N SER A 54 -0.91 -2.69 14.57
CA SER A 54 0.03 -1.81 13.87
C SER A 54 -0.70 -1.20 12.70
N GLU A 55 -1.12 0.06 12.84
CA GLU A 55 -1.41 0.90 11.69
C GLU A 55 -0.09 1.10 10.93
N THR A 56 0.33 0.10 10.16
CA THR A 56 1.50 0.25 9.30
C THR A 56 1.14 1.27 8.23
N SER A 57 1.70 2.48 8.36
CA SER A 57 1.55 3.54 7.39
C SER A 57 1.89 3.02 5.99
N ALA A 58 1.06 3.33 4.99
CA ALA A 58 1.35 2.99 3.60
C ALA A 58 2.76 3.46 3.19
N ASP A 59 3.18 4.59 3.75
CA ASP A 59 4.50 5.17 3.57
C ASP A 59 5.64 4.27 4.11
N ASP A 60 5.46 3.71 5.30
CA ASP A 60 6.44 2.80 5.93
C ASP A 60 6.56 1.49 5.16
N LEU A 61 5.42 0.96 4.71
CA LEU A 61 5.36 -0.23 3.86
C LEU A 61 6.14 -0.02 2.55
N VAL A 62 5.92 1.12 1.88
CA VAL A 62 6.66 1.49 0.66
C VAL A 62 8.14 1.68 0.93
N ALA A 63 8.50 2.35 2.04
CA ALA A 63 9.89 2.54 2.42
C ALA A 63 10.62 1.20 2.67
N ARG A 64 9.96 0.25 3.34
CA ARG A 64 10.47 -1.12 3.56
C ARG A 64 10.61 -1.90 2.26
N TRP A 65 9.65 -1.75 1.35
CA TRP A 65 9.70 -2.36 0.01
C TRP A 65 10.84 -1.82 -0.83
N ARG A 66 11.10 -0.51 -0.75
CA ARG A 66 12.19 0.15 -1.48
C ARG A 66 13.58 -0.26 -0.97
N GLN A 67 13.67 -0.72 0.29
CA GLN A 67 14.90 -1.19 0.91
C GLN A 67 15.09 -2.73 0.85
N SER A 68 14.08 -3.49 0.42
CA SER A 68 14.18 -4.94 0.16
C SER A 68 14.68 -5.22 -1.25
#